data_AF-A0A2H0MFR6-F1
#
_entry.id   AF-A0A2H0MFR6-F1
#
_cell.length_a   1.000
_cell.length_b   1.000
_cell.length_c   1.000
_cell.angle_alpha   90.00
_cell.angle_beta   90.00
_cell.angle_gamma   90.00
#
_symmetry.space_group_name_H-M   'P 1'
#
loop_
_entity.id
_entity.type
_entity.pdbx_description
1 polymer ?
#
loop_
_entity_poly.entity_id
_entity_poly.type
_entity_poly.pdbx_seq_one_letter_code
_entity_poly.pdbx_strand_id
1 'polypeptide(L)'
;MTLNQLLDFLSTQEFSIPLGQVVLYAFLSSLCLVFGKHKLGILVTFSFVFYWGFIFNRENFVNLLGQSSIGLYVYALLGMGMIVMAVIGFLHDNR
;
A
#
# COMPACT_ATOMS: atom_id res chain seq x y z
N MET A 1 -21.75 -7.62 -4.42
CA MET A 1 -21.34 -7.18 -3.06
C MET A 1 -22.14 -5.92 -2.74
N THR A 2 -22.99 -5.93 -1.72
CA THR A 2 -23.76 -4.72 -1.33
C THR A 2 -22.89 -3.80 -0.50
N LEU A 3 -23.16 -2.49 -0.52
CA LEU A 3 -22.37 -1.47 0.20
C LEU A 3 -22.23 -1.80 1.70
N ASN A 4 -23.28 -2.36 2.29
CA ASN A 4 -23.30 -2.74 3.71
C ASN A 4 -22.35 -3.91 4.02
N GLN A 5 -22.20 -4.87 3.10
CA GLN A 5 -21.24 -5.98 3.26
C GLN A 5 -19.79 -5.49 3.13
N LEU A 6 -19.54 -4.46 2.33
CA LEU A 6 -18.24 -3.79 2.26
C LEU A 6 -17.92 -3.03 3.55
N LEU A 7 -18.90 -2.31 4.11
CA LEU A 7 -18.74 -1.55 5.35
C LEU A 7 -18.54 -2.47 6.56
N ASP A 8 -19.31 -3.55 6.66
CA ASP A 8 -19.15 -4.55 7.71
C ASP A 8 -17.78 -5.23 7.62
N PHE A 9 -17.32 -5.57 6.41
CA PHE A 9 -15.99 -6.14 6.20
C PHE A 9 -14.86 -5.18 6.62
N LEU A 10 -14.96 -3.90 6.25
CA LEU A 10 -14.01 -2.87 6.69
C LEU A 10 -14.04 -2.62 8.20
N SER A 11 -15.19 -2.86 8.86
CA SER A 11 -15.36 -2.64 10.30
C SER A 11 -15.00 -3.86 11.16
N THR A 12 -15.08 -5.08 10.63
CA THR A 12 -14.82 -6.33 11.37
C THR A 12 -13.46 -6.94 11.09
N GLN A 13 -12.80 -6.55 10.00
CA GLN A 13 -11.45 -7.02 9.75
C GLN A 13 -10.51 -6.36 10.76
N GLU A 14 -10.01 -7.15 11.70
CA GLU A 14 -8.85 -6.82 12.52
C GLU A 14 -7.68 -6.60 11.55
N PHE A 15 -7.57 -5.40 10.99
CA PHE A 15 -6.47 -4.95 10.17
C PHE A 15 -5.28 -4.73 11.11
N SER A 16 -4.82 -5.84 11.69
CA SER A 16 -3.80 -5.89 12.72
C SER A 16 -2.46 -5.74 12.01
N ILE A 17 -2.16 -4.51 11.62
CA ILE A 17 -0.86 -4.15 11.08
C ILE A 17 0.15 -4.36 12.22
N PRO A 18 1.23 -5.13 12.00
CA PRO A 18 2.24 -5.34 13.03
C PRO A 18 2.78 -4.01 13.53
N LEU A 19 2.74 -3.78 14.85
CA LEU A 19 3.11 -2.50 15.45
C LEU A 19 4.53 -2.04 15.03
N GLY A 20 5.47 -2.99 14.92
CA GLY A 20 6.83 -2.71 14.46
C GLY A 20 6.90 -2.15 13.04
N GLN A 21 6.00 -2.56 12.14
CA GLN A 21 5.93 -2.04 10.78
C GLN A 21 5.36 -0.62 10.76
N VAL A 22 4.39 -0.33 11.62
CA VAL A 22 3.85 1.04 11.79
C VAL A 22 4.91 1.99 12.33
N VAL A 23 5.68 1.55 13.34
CA VAL A 23 6.79 2.31 13.89
C VAL A 23 7.87 2.57 12.82
N LEU A 24 8.21 1.56 12.02
CA LEU A 24 9.15 1.71 10.91
C LEU A 24 8.64 2.69 9.84
N TYR A 25 7.36 2.59 9.46
CA TYR A 25 6.72 3.51 8.53
C TYR A 25 6.76 4.96 9.04
N ALA A 26 6.38 5.17 10.31
CA ALA A 26 6.38 6.48 10.94
C ALA A 26 7.80 7.06 11.01
N PHE A 27 8.79 6.24 11.37
CA PHE A 27 10.19 6.63 11.41
C PHE A 27 10.71 7.05 10.03
N LEU A 28 10.50 6.22 9.00
CA LEU A 28 10.94 6.52 7.63
C LEU A 28 10.22 7.73 7.03
N SER A 29 8.94 7.90 7.31
CA SER A 29 8.16 9.06 6.86
C SER A 29 8.64 10.35 7.54
N SER A 30 8.91 10.30 8.84
CA SER A 30 9.49 11.42 9.59
C SER A 30 10.88 11.78 9.06
N LEU A 31 11.69 10.76 8.76
CA LEU A 31 13.03 10.94 8.19
C LEU A 31 12.96 11.62 6.80
N CYS A 32 12.03 11.20 5.94
CA CYS A 32 11.81 11.84 4.64
C CYS A 32 11.37 13.31 4.77
N LEU A 33 10.57 13.62 5.79
CA LEU A 33 10.12 14.99 6.08
C LEU A 33 11.31 15.86 6.53
N VAL A 34 12.13 15.37 7.46
CA VAL A 34 13.30 16.08 7.99
C VAL A 34 14.33 16.37 6.90
N PHE A 35 14.53 15.44 5.96
CA PHE A 35 15.44 15.66 4.83
C PHE A 35 14.85 16.51 3.69
N GLY A 36 13.60 16.99 3.82
CA GLY A 36 12.90 17.74 2.77
C GLY A 36 12.64 16.93 1.49
N LYS A 37 12.87 15.61 1.53
CA LYS A 37 12.74 14.71 0.37
C LYS A 37 11.30 14.20 0.27
N HIS A 38 10.37 15.10 -0.02
CA HIS A 38 8.93 14.79 -0.04
C HIS A 38 8.57 13.66 -1.02
N LYS A 39 9.29 13.56 -2.14
CA LYS A 39 9.08 12.50 -3.14
C LYS A 39 9.48 11.11 -2.63
N LEU A 40 10.53 11.02 -1.81
CA LEU A 40 10.88 9.76 -1.14
C LEU A 40 9.84 9.37 -0.08
N GLY A 41 9.26 10.34 0.64
CA GLY A 41 8.18 10.08 1.59
C GLY A 41 6.93 9.49 0.93
N ILE A 42 6.59 9.97 -0.28
CA ILE A 42 5.50 9.44 -1.08
C ILE A 42 5.79 7.99 -1.52
N LEU A 43 7.02 7.70 -1.98
CA LEU A 43 7.44 6.34 -2.36
C LEU A 43 7.33 5.37 -1.17
N VAL A 44 7.84 5.77 0.01
CA VAL A 44 7.76 4.98 1.25
C VAL A 44 6.30 4.69 1.59
N THR A 45 5.44 5.71 1.55
CA THR A 45 4.01 5.57 1.86
C THR A 45 3.33 4.58 0.92
N PHE A 46 3.51 4.72 -0.40
CA PHE A 46 2.93 3.79 -1.36
C PHE A 46 3.46 2.36 -1.22
N SER A 47 4.73 2.20 -0.86
CA SER A 47 5.32 0.87 -0.62
C SER A 47 4.69 0.18 0.59
N PHE A 48 4.49 0.90 1.70
CA PHE A 48 3.82 0.36 2.89
C PHE A 48 2.34 0.04 2.64
N VAL A 49 1.62 0.92 1.94
CA VAL A 49 0.21 0.67 1.54
C VAL A 49 0.11 -0.59 0.66
N PHE A 50 1.01 -0.74 -0.32
CA PHE A 50 1.05 -1.93 -1.17
C PHE A 50 1.37 -3.19 -0.35
N TYR A 51 2.36 -3.12 0.54
CA TYR A 51 2.77 -4.24 1.38
C TYR A 51 1.65 -4.70 2.32
N TRP A 52 1.00 -3.79 3.07
CA TRP A 52 -0.09 -4.15 3.98
C TRP A 52 -1.35 -4.59 3.23
N GLY A 53 -1.68 -3.91 2.13
CA GLY A 53 -2.84 -4.26 1.31
C GLY A 53 -2.69 -5.63 0.65
N PHE A 54 -1.52 -5.95 0.10
CA PHE A 54 -1.34 -7.14 -0.76
C PHE A 54 -0.59 -8.29 -0.10
N ILE A 55 0.56 -8.02 0.52
CA ILE A 55 1.43 -9.08 1.05
C ILE A 55 0.86 -9.59 2.36
N PHE A 56 0.47 -8.67 3.26
CA PHE A 56 0.05 -9.03 4.61
C PHE A 56 -1.36 -9.63 4.65
N ASN A 57 -2.29 -9.09 3.86
CA ASN A 57 -3.68 -9.55 3.80
C ASN A 57 -3.98 -10.44 2.57
N ARG A 58 -2.95 -11.08 1.99
CA ARG A 58 -3.07 -11.81 0.72
C ARG A 58 -4.25 -12.77 0.68
N GLU A 59 -4.43 -13.59 1.72
CA GLU A 59 -5.49 -14.59 1.74
C GLU A 59 -6.89 -13.95 1.84
N ASN A 60 -7.05 -12.91 2.66
CA ASN A 60 -8.30 -12.15 2.73
C ASN A 60 -8.60 -11.43 1.42
N PHE A 61 -7.59 -10.86 0.76
CA PHE A 61 -7.74 -10.21 -0.53
C PHE A 61 -8.12 -11.20 -1.65
N VAL A 62 -7.48 -12.38 -1.68
CA VAL A 62 -7.80 -13.43 -2.64
C VAL A 62 -9.22 -13.97 -2.43
N ASN A 63 -9.64 -14.14 -1.17
CA ASN A 63 -11.01 -14.53 -0.85
C ASN A 63 -12.03 -13.43 -1.21
N LEU A 64 -11.70 -12.15 -1.00
CA LEU A 64 -12.54 -11.01 -1.37
C LEU A 64 -12.77 -10.92 -2.89
N LEU A 65 -11.73 -11.23 -3.66
CA LEU A 65 -11.78 -11.27 -5.13
C LEU A 65 -12.40 -12.56 -5.67
N GLY A 66 -12.94 -13.43 -4.81
CA GLY A 66 -13.60 -14.67 -5.19
C GLY A 66 -12.66 -15.70 -5.81
N GLN A 67 -11.42 -15.78 -5.32
CA GLN A 67 -10.32 -16.55 -5.92
C GLN A 67 -10.02 -16.18 -7.39
N SER A 68 -10.50 -15.02 -7.84
CA SER A 68 -10.24 -14.55 -9.20
C SER A 68 -8.78 -14.13 -9.34
N SER A 69 -8.01 -14.94 -10.05
CA SER A 69 -6.61 -14.65 -10.41
C SER A 69 -6.48 -13.28 -11.09
N ILE A 70 -7.50 -12.85 -11.83
CA ILE A 70 -7.53 -11.55 -12.52
C ILE A 70 -7.44 -10.38 -11.54
N GLY A 71 -8.18 -10.42 -10.43
CA GLY A 71 -8.13 -9.34 -9.44
C GLY A 71 -6.75 -9.18 -8.81
N LEU A 72 -6.05 -10.30 -8.61
CA LEU A 72 -4.67 -10.31 -8.12
C LEU A 72 -3.71 -9.67 -9.14
N TYR A 73 -3.83 -10.02 -10.42
CA TYR A 73 -3.00 -9.44 -11.48
C TYR A 73 -3.24 -7.94 -11.66
N VAL A 74 -4.51 -7.50 -11.63
CA VAL A 74 -4.86 -6.07 -11.73
C VAL A 74 -4.28 -5.29 -10.56
N TYR A 75 -4.41 -5.81 -9.34
CA TYR A 75 -3.84 -5.14 -8.16
C TYR A 75 -2.30 -5.07 -8.22
N ALA A 76 -1.64 -6.16 -8.63
CA ALA A 76 -0.19 -6.18 -8.81
C ALA A 76 0.28 -5.19 -9.88
N LEU A 77 -0.48 -5.07 -10.98
CA LEU A 77 -0.20 -4.13 -12.06
C LEU A 77 -0.36 -2.67 -11.60
N LEU A 78 -1.40 -2.37 -10.81
CA LEU A 78 -1.59 -1.06 -10.19
C LEU A 78 -0.44 -0.71 -9.22
N GLY A 79 -0.01 -1.67 -8.39
CA GLY A 79 1.15 -1.49 -7.50
C GLY A 79 2.44 -1.20 -8.25
N MET A 80 2.72 -1.96 -9.31
CA MET A 80 3.83 -1.70 -10.22
C MET A 80 3.75 -0.31 -10.87
N GLY A 81 2.56 0.10 -11.31
CA GLY A 81 2.33 1.43 -11.86
C GLY A 81 2.67 2.55 -10.87
N MET A 82 2.32 2.40 -9.59
CA MET A 82 2.67 3.36 -8.55
C MET A 82 4.19 3.44 -8.32
N ILE A 83 4.90 2.31 -8.36
CA ILE A 83 6.36 2.28 -8.25
C ILE A 83 7.00 3.01 -9.45
N VAL A 84 6.52 2.74 -10.68
CA VAL A 84 7.01 3.41 -11.90
C VAL A 84 6.81 4.93 -11.81
N MET A 85 5.61 5.38 -11.43
CA MET A 85 5.31 6.80 -11.24
C MET A 85 6.22 7.45 -10.19
N ALA A 86 6.51 6.74 -9.11
CA ALA A 86 7.39 7.24 -8.05
C ALA A 86 8.86 7.31 -8.51
N VAL A 87 9.34 6.34 -9.30
CA VAL A 87 10.68 6.39 -9.91
C VAL A 87 10.79 7.55 -10.90
N ILE A 88 9.79 7.76 -11.75
CA ILE A 88 9.76 8.91 -12.67
C ILE A 88 9.77 10.22 -11.89
N GLY A 89 8.96 10.32 -10.83
CA GLY A 89 8.92 11.50 -9.96
C GLY A 89 10.27 11.80 -9.30
N PHE A 90 10.99 10.77 -8.87
CA PHE A 90 12.33 10.88 -8.32
C PHE A 90 13.37 11.34 -9.36
N LEU A 91 13.35 10.75 -10.56
CA LEU A 91 14.25 11.14 -11.66
C LEU A 91 14.00 12.58 -12.13
N HIS A 92 12.75 13.04 -12.13
CA HIS A 92 12.39 14.41 -12.46
C HIS A 92 12.73 15.43 -11.36
N ASP A 93 12.86 15.00 -10.10
CA ASP A 93 13.32 15.88 -9.00
C ASP A 93 14.81 16.22 -9.08
N ASN A 94 15.58 15.31 -9.67
CA ASN A 94 17.02 15.38 -9.72
C ASN A 94 17.54 16.10 -10.99
N ARG A 95 16.66 16.86 -11.67
CA ARG A 95 16.98 17.81 -12.75
C ARG A 95 16.54 19.20 -12.34
#